data_AF-A0A933CV45-F1
#
_entry.id   AF-A0A933CV45-F1
#
_cell.length_a   1.000
_cell.length_b   1.000
_cell.length_c   1.000
_cell.angle_alpha   90.00
_cell.angle_beta   90.00
_cell.angle_gamma   90.00
#
_symmetry.space_group_name_H-M   'P 1'
#
loop_
_entity.id
_entity.type
_entity.pdbx_description
1 polymer ?
#
loop_
_entity_poly.entity_id
_entity_poly.type
_entity_poly.pdbx_seq_one_letter_code
_entity_poly.pdbx_strand_id
1 'polypeptide(L)'
;MVLLLNNQDLESALDMPSCIEALYQGLKSYGCGDAVRRPRIDLFAPTSRPEEFACFSSMEGVVRGGYYAIRIKPDIVSWPYVGGLRRRVTYSYQPGLYGGIILLFRVENAELVAIMNDGYIQHMRVGATAALGAKYLARNNATTVGILGSGGMARSFALGFAAVREVRAVKAYSPNKEHLLAYCREMSEKLGIEALPTDSSEQAIQGSDIAASCTNSQEAVLNGQWLEPGMHVAHVSNRELDQAVLSRITQVGYLVFKEEPLKLSAFADDNFELRAGVMAYIAGQPPERQKIPKAREGSFRLPNARWAPCVDWATDTPRGRESEADITLLAELANTFPSGLASCGIQGVQFASVAGKGYERAVSMGLGIKLDHKHFLQDIPT
;
A
#
# COMPACT_ATOMS: atom_id res chain seq x y z
N MET A 1 22.25 -13.93 -15.24
CA MET A 1 22.53 -14.14 -13.79
C MET A 1 21.34 -13.60 -13.03
N VAL A 2 20.84 -14.34 -12.05
CA VAL A 2 19.71 -13.92 -11.19
C VAL A 2 20.28 -13.22 -9.96
N LEU A 3 19.69 -12.11 -9.52
CA LEU A 3 20.08 -11.45 -8.26
C LEU A 3 19.18 -11.86 -7.11
N LEU A 4 19.76 -12.27 -5.99
CA LEU A 4 19.07 -12.34 -4.71
C LEU A 4 19.31 -11.02 -3.96
N LEU A 5 18.23 -10.27 -3.71
CA LEU A 5 18.27 -8.94 -3.09
C LEU A 5 17.51 -8.95 -1.76
N ASN A 6 18.22 -8.63 -0.68
CA ASN A 6 17.63 -8.51 0.65
C ASN A 6 17.12 -7.08 0.93
N ASN A 7 16.54 -6.83 2.10
CA ASN A 7 16.06 -5.50 2.46
C ASN A 7 17.18 -4.44 2.53
N GLN A 8 18.40 -4.77 2.97
CA GLN A 8 19.52 -3.82 3.02
C GLN A 8 20.00 -3.42 1.63
N ASP A 9 20.07 -4.37 0.70
CA ASP A 9 20.39 -4.11 -0.72
C ASP A 9 19.36 -3.13 -1.30
N LEU A 10 18.07 -3.37 -1.02
CA LEU A 10 16.98 -2.57 -1.55
C LEU A 10 16.88 -1.20 -0.90
N GLU A 11 17.16 -1.08 0.40
CA GLU A 11 17.26 0.19 1.10
C GLU A 11 18.42 1.05 0.58
N SER A 12 19.54 0.42 0.22
CA SER A 12 20.66 1.12 -0.42
C SER A 12 20.33 1.52 -1.87
N ALA A 13 19.59 0.68 -2.58
CA ALA A 13 19.29 0.88 -3.99
C ALA A 13 18.17 1.88 -4.25
N LEU A 14 17.14 1.96 -3.40
CA LEU A 14 15.94 2.74 -3.65
C LEU A 14 15.90 4.05 -2.85
N ASP A 15 15.37 5.10 -3.49
CA ASP A 15 14.95 6.33 -2.81
C ASP A 15 13.49 6.65 -3.17
N MET A 16 12.82 7.45 -2.34
CA MET A 16 11.41 7.74 -2.53
C MET A 16 11.11 8.46 -3.87
N PRO A 17 11.90 9.46 -4.31
CA PRO A 17 11.68 10.10 -5.61
C PRO A 17 11.71 9.12 -6.79
N SER A 18 12.68 8.19 -6.83
CA SER A 18 12.74 7.18 -7.90
C SER A 18 11.62 6.16 -7.82
N CYS A 19 11.12 5.84 -6.62
CA CYS A 19 9.92 5.01 -6.46
C CYS A 19 8.65 5.72 -6.98
N ILE A 20 8.51 7.02 -6.71
CA ILE A 20 7.39 7.84 -7.21
C ILE A 20 7.42 7.88 -8.74
N GLU A 21 8.59 8.13 -9.34
CA GLU A 21 8.73 8.18 -10.79
C GLU A 21 8.45 6.82 -11.44
N ALA A 22 9.06 5.75 -10.93
CA ALA A 22 8.81 4.39 -11.45
C ALA A 22 7.33 4.03 -11.37
N LEU A 23 6.69 4.34 -10.24
CA LEU A 23 5.27 4.11 -10.06
C LEU A 23 4.43 4.96 -11.03
N TYR A 24 4.75 6.25 -11.21
CA TYR A 24 4.05 7.12 -12.17
C TYR A 24 4.06 6.51 -13.58
N GLN A 25 5.21 6.06 -14.07
CA GLN A 25 5.34 5.44 -15.40
C GLN A 25 4.57 4.11 -15.51
N GLY A 26 4.61 3.28 -14.46
CA GLY A 26 3.82 2.05 -14.41
C GLY A 26 2.32 2.30 -14.44
N LEU A 27 1.85 3.34 -13.75
CA LEU A 27 0.45 3.73 -13.76
C LEU A 27 0.00 4.33 -15.07
N LYS A 28 0.84 5.15 -15.71
CA LYS A 28 0.61 5.61 -17.07
C LYS A 28 0.46 4.43 -18.03
N SER A 29 1.39 3.47 -17.98
CA SER A 29 1.33 2.26 -18.79
C SER A 29 0.03 1.48 -18.55
N TYR A 30 -0.42 1.35 -17.30
CA TYR A 30 -1.69 0.70 -16.96
C TYR A 30 -2.91 1.47 -17.49
N GLY A 31 -2.90 2.81 -17.37
CA GLY A 31 -3.92 3.71 -17.90
C GLY A 31 -4.05 3.60 -19.41
N CYS A 32 -2.92 3.51 -20.13
CA CYS A 32 -2.87 3.37 -21.59
C CYS A 32 -3.10 1.93 -22.09
N GLY A 33 -3.15 0.93 -21.20
CA GLY A 33 -3.38 -0.48 -21.57
C GLY A 33 -2.13 -1.31 -21.84
N ASP A 34 -0.94 -0.76 -21.64
CA ASP A 34 0.36 -1.43 -21.77
C ASP A 34 0.84 -2.11 -20.46
N ALA A 35 -0.02 -2.16 -19.44
CA ALA A 35 0.23 -2.94 -18.23
C ALA A 35 -1.04 -3.66 -17.80
N VAL A 36 -0.88 -4.78 -17.10
CA VAL A 36 -1.98 -5.52 -16.49
C VAL A 36 -1.58 -6.01 -15.10
N ARG A 37 -2.59 -6.25 -14.26
CA ARG A 37 -2.44 -6.82 -12.93
C ARG A 37 -3.34 -8.04 -12.78
N ARG A 38 -2.90 -8.98 -11.96
CA ARG A 38 -3.80 -9.90 -11.28
C ARG A 38 -4.01 -9.38 -9.85
N PRO A 39 -5.28 -9.26 -9.41
CA PRO A 39 -5.60 -8.85 -8.05
C PRO A 39 -5.02 -9.80 -7.01
N ARG A 40 -4.86 -9.29 -5.78
CA ARG A 40 -4.43 -10.11 -4.64
C ARG A 40 -5.40 -11.25 -4.36
N ILE A 41 -4.86 -12.44 -4.17
CA ILE A 41 -5.57 -13.64 -3.71
C ILE A 41 -4.93 -14.14 -2.43
N ASP A 42 -5.74 -14.39 -1.40
CA ASP A 42 -5.32 -14.98 -0.13
C ASP A 42 -5.78 -16.43 0.01
N LEU A 43 -4.86 -17.35 0.27
CA LEU A 43 -5.17 -18.73 0.63
C LEU A 43 -5.04 -18.88 2.14
N PHE A 44 -6.13 -19.21 2.82
CA PHE A 44 -6.13 -19.43 4.26
C PHE A 44 -6.22 -20.91 4.60
N ALA A 45 -5.47 -21.34 5.60
CA ALA A 45 -5.59 -22.66 6.21
C ALA A 45 -5.50 -22.56 7.75
N PRO A 46 -6.35 -23.27 8.51
CA PRO A 46 -6.17 -23.42 9.94
C PRO A 46 -4.78 -24.00 10.24
N THR A 47 -4.19 -23.58 11.35
CA THR A 47 -2.95 -24.17 11.85
C THR A 47 -3.25 -25.10 13.03
N SER A 48 -2.22 -25.78 13.53
CA SER A 48 -2.32 -26.51 14.80
C SER A 48 -2.62 -25.59 16.00
N ARG A 49 -2.48 -24.26 15.85
CA ARG A 49 -2.83 -23.25 16.84
C ARG A 49 -4.22 -22.69 16.50
N PRO A 50 -5.26 -22.96 17.31
CA PRO A 50 -6.66 -22.70 16.92
C PRO A 50 -7.03 -21.25 16.59
N GLU A 51 -6.25 -20.28 17.07
CA GLU A 51 -6.48 -18.84 16.87
C GLU A 51 -5.62 -18.25 15.74
N GLU A 52 -4.86 -19.08 15.04
CA GLU A 52 -3.95 -18.67 13.97
C GLU A 52 -4.24 -19.41 12.67
N PHE A 53 -4.09 -18.67 11.57
CA PHE A 53 -4.25 -19.17 10.21
C PHE A 53 -2.93 -18.99 9.45
N ALA A 54 -2.51 -20.02 8.71
CA ALA A 54 -1.57 -19.82 7.64
C ALA A 54 -2.29 -19.07 6.52
N CYS A 55 -1.67 -18.01 6.00
CA CYS A 55 -2.17 -17.20 4.91
C CYS A 55 -1.07 -17.08 3.85
N PHE A 56 -1.32 -17.62 2.67
CA PHE A 56 -0.45 -17.45 1.52
C PHE A 56 -1.08 -16.44 0.56
N SER A 57 -0.53 -15.24 0.51
CA SER A 57 -0.99 -14.20 -0.42
C SER A 57 -0.16 -14.20 -1.69
N SER A 58 -0.81 -14.04 -2.85
CA SER A 58 -0.14 -13.78 -4.13
C SER A 58 -0.78 -12.58 -4.84
N MET A 59 0.04 -11.81 -5.56
CA MET A 59 -0.39 -10.75 -6.45
C MET A 59 0.66 -10.53 -7.54
N GLU A 60 0.20 -10.20 -8.74
CA GLU A 60 1.05 -10.16 -9.93
C GLU A 60 0.77 -8.94 -10.77
N GLY A 61 1.79 -8.42 -11.44
CA GLY A 61 1.59 -7.42 -12.47
C GLY A 61 2.70 -7.44 -13.50
N VAL A 62 2.38 -6.84 -14.65
CA VAL A 62 3.28 -6.74 -15.79
C VAL A 62 3.20 -5.34 -16.36
N VAL A 63 4.36 -4.81 -16.72
CA VAL A 63 4.50 -3.55 -17.46
C VAL A 63 5.25 -3.85 -18.74
N ARG A 64 4.64 -3.59 -19.91
CA ARG A 64 5.25 -3.82 -21.22
C ARG A 64 6.59 -3.09 -21.32
N GLY A 65 7.59 -3.76 -21.90
CA GLY A 65 8.96 -3.23 -22.01
C GLY A 65 9.72 -3.17 -20.68
N GLY A 66 9.10 -3.57 -19.57
CA GLY A 66 9.72 -3.64 -18.25
C GLY A 66 9.69 -5.06 -17.70
N TYR A 67 8.99 -5.23 -16.57
CA TYR A 67 9.06 -6.46 -15.79
C TYR A 67 7.67 -7.05 -15.52
N TYR A 68 7.66 -8.37 -15.40
CA TYR A 68 6.62 -9.14 -14.76
C TYR A 68 7.06 -9.41 -13.30
N ALA A 69 6.20 -9.10 -12.33
CA ALA A 69 6.47 -9.33 -10.92
C ALA A 69 5.39 -10.21 -10.30
N ILE A 70 5.83 -11.26 -9.60
CA ILE A 70 4.98 -12.05 -8.69
C ILE A 70 5.43 -11.73 -7.27
N ARG A 71 4.53 -11.19 -6.46
CA ARG A 71 4.79 -11.02 -5.03
C ARG A 71 4.01 -12.07 -4.25
N ILE A 72 4.73 -12.93 -3.54
CA ILE A 72 4.19 -13.94 -2.64
C ILE A 72 4.49 -13.58 -1.20
N LYS A 73 3.55 -13.87 -0.30
CA LYS A 73 3.70 -13.61 1.14
C LYS A 73 3.12 -14.76 1.96
N PRO A 74 3.97 -15.62 2.54
CA PRO A 74 3.56 -16.59 3.53
C PRO A 74 3.53 -15.95 4.93
N ASP A 75 2.35 -15.88 5.52
CA ASP A 75 2.13 -15.39 6.88
C ASP A 75 1.47 -16.44 7.76
N ILE A 76 1.73 -16.34 9.06
CA ILE A 76 0.80 -16.72 10.10
C ILE A 76 0.03 -15.47 10.51
N VAL A 77 -1.29 -15.56 10.56
CA VAL A 77 -2.21 -14.43 10.81
C VAL A 77 -3.14 -14.75 11.96
N SER A 78 -3.33 -13.77 12.84
CA SER A 78 -4.37 -13.79 13.89
C SER A 78 -4.94 -12.39 14.11
N TRP A 79 -6.03 -12.30 14.88
CA TRP A 79 -6.72 -11.03 15.17
C TRP A 79 -7.01 -10.84 16.67
N PRO A 80 -5.97 -10.77 17.53
CA PRO A 80 -6.15 -10.58 18.96
C PRO A 80 -6.65 -9.17 19.31
N TYR A 81 -7.16 -9.02 20.54
CA TYR A 81 -7.40 -7.73 21.16
C TYR A 81 -6.14 -7.26 21.87
N VAL A 82 -5.66 -6.05 21.54
CA VAL A 82 -4.46 -5.44 22.14
C VAL A 82 -4.80 -3.99 22.51
N GLY A 83 -4.79 -3.70 23.81
CA GLY A 83 -5.19 -2.38 24.31
C GLY A 83 -6.65 -2.05 23.98
N GLY A 84 -7.56 -3.02 24.12
CA GLY A 84 -9.00 -2.87 23.86
C GLY A 84 -9.41 -2.89 22.38
N LEU A 85 -8.46 -2.70 21.45
CA LEU A 85 -8.73 -2.69 20.01
C LEU A 85 -8.37 -4.03 19.37
N ARG A 86 -9.18 -4.48 18.42
CA ARG A 86 -8.81 -5.62 17.59
C ARG A 86 -7.69 -5.23 16.63
N ARG A 87 -6.59 -6.00 16.62
CA ARG A 87 -5.44 -5.76 15.72
C ARG A 87 -5.17 -6.99 14.88
N ARG A 88 -4.73 -6.78 13.63
CA ARG A 88 -4.21 -7.87 12.81
C ARG A 88 -2.73 -8.07 13.16
N VAL A 89 -2.37 -9.26 13.61
CA VAL A 89 -0.98 -9.66 13.85
C VAL A 89 -0.57 -10.62 12.75
N THR A 90 0.60 -10.39 12.17
CA THR A 90 1.18 -11.25 11.13
C THR A 90 2.65 -11.47 11.39
N TYR A 91 3.14 -12.67 11.09
CA TYR A 91 4.56 -12.99 11.07
C TYR A 91 4.84 -14.16 10.13
N SER A 92 6.11 -14.43 9.85
CA SER A 92 6.55 -15.64 9.14
C SER A 92 7.62 -16.34 9.96
N TYR A 93 7.55 -17.67 10.06
CA TYR A 93 8.39 -18.51 10.93
C TYR A 93 8.24 -18.21 12.44
N GLN A 94 8.56 -17.00 12.90
CA GLN A 94 8.39 -16.54 14.28
C GLN A 94 7.97 -15.05 14.34
N PRO A 95 7.33 -14.61 15.44
CA PRO A 95 6.93 -13.21 15.62
C PRO A 95 8.07 -12.21 15.38
N GLY A 96 7.76 -11.13 14.67
CA GLY A 96 8.72 -10.08 14.31
C GLY A 96 9.47 -10.30 13.00
N LEU A 97 9.39 -11.50 12.41
CA LEU A 97 9.90 -11.77 11.07
C LEU A 97 8.77 -11.80 10.04
N TYR A 98 9.11 -11.49 8.79
CA TYR A 98 8.21 -11.47 7.65
C TYR A 98 8.89 -12.16 6.45
N GLY A 99 8.13 -12.95 5.68
CA GLY A 99 8.69 -13.86 4.68
C GLY A 99 8.32 -13.54 3.24
N GLY A 100 7.87 -12.32 2.95
CA GLY A 100 7.43 -11.97 1.60
C GLY A 100 8.59 -11.85 0.61
N ILE A 101 8.34 -12.31 -0.61
CA ILE A 101 9.32 -12.37 -1.71
C ILE A 101 8.65 -11.86 -2.99
N ILE A 102 9.44 -11.19 -3.83
CA ILE A 102 9.10 -10.82 -5.20
C ILE A 102 9.99 -11.61 -6.15
N LEU A 103 9.37 -12.30 -7.09
CA LEU A 103 10.03 -12.87 -8.26
C LEU A 103 9.87 -11.91 -9.41
N LEU A 104 10.99 -11.44 -9.97
CA LEU A 104 11.02 -10.45 -11.03
C LEU A 104 11.52 -11.09 -12.32
N PHE A 105 10.72 -10.98 -13.37
CA PHE A 105 11.02 -11.52 -14.69
C PHE A 105 11.06 -10.40 -15.72
N ARG A 106 11.95 -10.50 -16.69
CA ARG A 106 11.96 -9.58 -17.83
C ARG A 106 10.83 -9.95 -18.78
N VAL A 107 10.05 -8.97 -19.23
CA VAL A 107 8.92 -9.21 -20.15
C VAL A 107 9.39 -9.72 -21.51
N GLU A 108 10.52 -9.23 -22.01
CA GLU A 108 11.05 -9.55 -23.34
C GLU A 108 11.32 -11.05 -23.57
N ASN A 109 11.84 -11.74 -22.56
CA ASN A 109 12.33 -13.12 -22.71
C ASN A 109 11.92 -14.06 -21.57
N ALA A 110 11.06 -13.61 -20.66
CA ALA A 110 10.63 -14.34 -19.46
C ALA A 110 11.79 -14.81 -18.55
N GLU A 111 12.97 -14.22 -18.64
CA GLU A 111 14.10 -14.56 -17.77
C GLU A 111 13.83 -14.08 -16.34
N LEU A 112 14.01 -14.96 -15.36
CA LEU A 112 14.07 -14.58 -13.94
C LEU A 112 15.33 -13.74 -13.71
N VAL A 113 15.16 -12.47 -13.38
CA VAL A 113 16.28 -11.54 -13.17
C VAL A 113 16.57 -11.28 -11.70
N ALA A 114 15.55 -11.40 -10.83
CA ALA A 114 15.75 -11.22 -9.40
C ALA A 114 14.74 -11.98 -8.53
N ILE A 115 15.22 -12.37 -7.34
CA ILE A 115 14.44 -12.82 -6.19
C ILE A 115 14.70 -11.78 -5.09
N MET A 116 13.65 -11.12 -4.61
CA MET A 116 13.81 -9.91 -3.78
C MET A 116 12.97 -10.05 -2.52
N ASN A 117 13.49 -9.67 -1.35
CA ASN A 117 12.62 -9.49 -0.18
C ASN A 117 11.61 -8.37 -0.46
N ASP A 118 10.34 -8.60 -0.12
CA ASP A 118 9.28 -7.64 -0.44
C ASP A 118 9.16 -6.50 0.56
N GLY A 119 9.68 -6.67 1.79
CA GLY A 119 9.36 -5.84 2.94
C GLY A 119 9.64 -4.36 2.71
N TYR A 120 10.86 -4.02 2.27
CA TYR A 120 11.22 -2.64 1.97
C TYR A 120 10.44 -2.08 0.76
N ILE A 121 10.36 -2.84 -0.34
CA ILE A 121 9.63 -2.44 -1.56
C ILE A 121 8.14 -2.18 -1.26
N GLN A 122 7.52 -3.02 -0.43
CA GLN A 122 6.14 -2.88 0.01
C GLN A 122 5.92 -1.55 0.73
N HIS A 123 6.86 -1.09 1.56
CA HIS A 123 6.75 0.23 2.19
C HIS A 123 6.93 1.37 1.18
N MET A 124 7.95 1.27 0.32
CA MET A 124 8.26 2.30 -0.68
C MET A 124 7.15 2.49 -1.70
N ARG A 125 6.57 1.41 -2.24
CA ARG A 125 5.48 1.50 -3.24
C ARG A 125 4.21 2.08 -2.64
N VAL A 126 3.89 1.79 -1.38
CA VAL A 126 2.72 2.37 -0.71
C VAL A 126 2.95 3.85 -0.41
N GLY A 127 4.13 4.22 0.12
CA GLY A 127 4.51 5.61 0.34
C GLY A 127 4.48 6.44 -0.95
N ALA A 128 5.03 5.89 -2.04
CA ALA A 128 4.98 6.50 -3.36
C ALA A 128 3.54 6.68 -3.89
N THR A 129 2.63 5.73 -3.61
CA THR A 129 1.21 5.86 -3.96
C THR A 129 0.56 7.00 -3.18
N ALA A 130 0.81 7.09 -1.88
CA ALA A 130 0.32 8.19 -1.04
C ALA A 130 0.89 9.54 -1.51
N ALA A 131 2.16 9.58 -1.88
CA ALA A 131 2.82 10.74 -2.45
C ALA A 131 2.17 11.19 -3.77
N LEU A 132 1.88 10.27 -4.70
CA LEU A 132 1.15 10.62 -5.93
C LEU A 132 -0.25 11.16 -5.63
N GLY A 133 -0.96 10.57 -4.65
CA GLY A 133 -2.22 11.11 -4.16
C GLY A 133 -2.08 12.56 -3.69
N ALA A 134 -1.14 12.81 -2.77
CA ALA A 134 -0.86 14.14 -2.27
C ALA A 134 -0.40 15.11 -3.37
N LYS A 135 0.39 14.64 -4.34
CA LYS A 135 0.90 15.44 -5.47
C LYS A 135 -0.24 16.09 -6.25
N TYR A 136 -1.35 15.37 -6.46
CA TYR A 136 -2.50 15.85 -7.22
C TYR A 136 -3.63 16.41 -6.35
N LEU A 137 -3.77 15.97 -5.10
CA LEU A 137 -4.94 16.25 -4.27
C LEU A 137 -4.64 17.13 -3.04
N ALA A 138 -3.42 17.15 -2.51
CA ALA A 138 -3.08 18.10 -1.45
C ALA A 138 -2.92 19.51 -2.05
N ARG A 139 -3.25 20.54 -1.26
CA ARG A 139 -2.97 21.94 -1.66
C ARG A 139 -1.49 22.09 -2.01
N ASN A 140 -1.18 22.99 -2.95
CA ASN A 140 0.21 23.23 -3.36
C ASN A 140 1.06 23.83 -2.23
N ASN A 141 0.43 24.60 -1.34
CA ASN A 141 1.05 25.18 -0.15
C ASN A 141 0.92 24.29 1.11
N ALA A 142 0.66 22.98 0.97
CA ALA A 142 0.66 22.06 2.09
C ALA A 142 2.08 21.91 2.67
N THR A 143 2.26 22.29 3.94
CA THR A 143 3.55 22.32 4.64
C THR A 143 3.56 21.49 5.92
N THR A 144 2.40 21.15 6.49
CA THR A 144 2.31 20.39 7.74
C THR A 144 1.62 19.04 7.53
N VAL A 145 2.24 17.96 8.02
CA VAL A 145 1.68 16.61 7.95
C VAL A 145 1.37 16.10 9.35
N GLY A 146 0.14 15.65 9.58
CA GLY A 146 -0.29 14.91 10.76
C GLY A 146 -0.29 13.41 10.51
N ILE A 147 0.40 12.61 11.32
CA ILE A 147 0.51 11.16 11.15
C ILE A 147 0.07 10.42 12.42
N LEU A 148 -0.90 9.52 12.28
CA LEU A 148 -1.28 8.56 13.30
C LEU A 148 -0.56 7.23 13.06
N GLY A 149 0.42 6.93 13.90
CA GLY A 149 1.28 5.74 13.82
C GLY A 149 2.76 6.09 13.74
N SER A 150 3.60 5.16 14.19
CA SER A 150 5.07 5.30 14.22
C SER A 150 5.80 4.10 13.60
N GLY A 151 5.11 3.34 12.74
CA GLY A 151 5.63 2.13 12.08
C GLY A 151 6.29 2.37 10.72
N GLY A 152 6.54 1.31 9.96
CA GLY A 152 7.17 1.40 8.63
C GLY A 152 6.35 2.19 7.60
N MET A 153 5.01 2.07 7.61
CA MET A 153 4.15 2.86 6.73
C MET A 153 4.16 4.35 7.07
N ALA A 154 4.21 4.71 8.35
CA ALA A 154 4.32 6.11 8.77
C ALA A 154 5.59 6.77 8.19
N ARG A 155 6.72 6.05 8.23
CA ARG A 155 7.99 6.51 7.64
C ARG A 155 7.88 6.72 6.13
N SER A 156 7.35 5.72 5.41
CA SER A 156 7.25 5.84 3.95
C SER A 156 6.24 6.89 3.50
N PHE A 157 5.17 7.14 4.27
CA PHE A 157 4.26 8.25 4.01
C PHE A 157 4.95 9.60 4.22
N ALA A 158 5.66 9.78 5.33
CA ALA A 158 6.40 11.02 5.60
C ALA A 158 7.45 11.31 4.51
N LEU A 159 8.25 10.30 4.12
CA LEU A 159 9.19 10.39 2.99
C LEU A 159 8.46 10.74 1.68
N GLY A 160 7.32 10.10 1.42
CA GLY A 160 6.50 10.31 0.22
C GLY A 160 5.97 11.74 0.13
N PHE A 161 5.35 12.25 1.20
CA PHE A 161 4.79 13.60 1.21
C PHE A 161 5.86 14.68 1.10
N ALA A 162 6.98 14.53 1.82
CA ALA A 162 8.11 15.46 1.71
C ALA A 162 8.76 15.46 0.32
N ALA A 163 8.66 14.36 -0.44
CA ALA A 163 9.15 14.29 -1.81
C ALA A 163 8.28 15.05 -2.83
N VAL A 164 7.03 15.39 -2.49
CA VAL A 164 6.07 16.04 -3.42
C VAL A 164 5.52 17.37 -2.92
N ARG A 165 5.83 17.75 -1.69
CA ARG A 165 5.42 19.01 -1.05
C ARG A 165 6.57 19.58 -0.22
N GLU A 166 6.57 20.90 -0.04
CA GLU A 166 7.52 21.60 0.83
C GLU A 166 7.10 21.42 2.30
N VAL A 167 7.17 20.19 2.79
CA VAL A 167 6.83 19.87 4.17
C VAL A 167 7.86 20.52 5.09
N ARG A 168 7.38 21.24 6.11
CA ARG A 168 8.18 21.93 7.14
C ARG A 168 8.06 21.27 8.50
N ALA A 169 6.95 20.58 8.76
CA ALA A 169 6.72 19.89 10.02
C ALA A 169 5.90 18.59 9.84
N VAL A 170 6.23 17.59 10.64
CA VAL A 170 5.45 16.35 10.82
C VAL A 170 5.02 16.25 12.27
N LYS A 171 3.73 16.28 12.56
CA LYS A 171 3.18 15.97 13.89
C LYS A 171 2.78 14.51 13.92
N ALA A 172 3.20 13.76 14.93
CA ALA A 172 2.92 12.34 15.01
C ALA A 172 2.37 11.92 16.37
N TYR A 173 1.44 10.98 16.34
CA TYR A 173 0.93 10.30 17.53
C TYR A 173 1.06 8.79 17.39
N SER A 174 1.44 8.12 18.48
CA SER A 174 1.38 6.67 18.62
C SER A 174 1.24 6.31 20.10
N PRO A 175 0.45 5.28 20.48
CA PRO A 175 0.24 4.92 21.88
C PRO A 175 1.53 4.51 22.62
N ASN A 176 2.53 4.01 21.90
CA ASN A 176 3.83 3.69 22.48
C ASN A 176 4.75 4.91 22.37
N LYS A 177 5.03 5.55 23.52
CA LYS A 177 5.83 6.78 23.60
C LYS A 177 7.28 6.57 23.14
N GLU A 178 7.90 5.43 23.45
CA GLU A 178 9.27 5.13 23.03
C GLU A 178 9.38 5.03 21.50
N HIS A 179 8.45 4.29 20.88
CA HIS A 179 8.37 4.18 19.42
C HIS A 179 8.07 5.52 18.76
N LEU A 180 7.20 6.33 19.36
CA LEU A 180 6.89 7.68 18.86
C LEU A 180 8.13 8.58 18.88
N LEU A 181 8.84 8.63 20.00
CA LEU A 181 10.05 9.45 20.14
C LEU A 181 11.16 8.98 19.18
N ALA A 182 11.33 7.67 19.01
CA ALA A 182 12.27 7.11 18.04
C ALA A 182 11.91 7.51 16.60
N TYR A 183 10.63 7.41 16.23
CA TYR A 183 10.14 7.84 14.92
C TYR A 183 10.38 9.33 14.67
N CYS A 184 10.05 10.20 15.63
CA CYS A 184 10.24 11.63 15.51
C CYS A 184 11.72 12.02 15.34
N ARG A 185 12.63 11.41 16.10
CA ARG A 185 14.07 11.65 15.92
C ARG A 185 14.54 11.22 14.53
N GLU A 186 14.24 9.97 14.16
CA GLU A 186 14.63 9.40 12.86
C GLU A 186 14.12 10.23 11.69
N MET A 187 12.83 10.62 11.72
CA MET A 187 12.24 11.38 10.63
C MET A 187 12.73 12.82 10.57
N SER A 188 13.06 13.43 11.72
CA SER A 188 13.68 14.76 11.74
C SER A 188 15.04 14.74 11.06
N GLU A 189 15.87 13.73 11.37
CA GLU A 189 17.19 13.55 10.76
C GLU A 189 17.09 13.24 9.26
N LYS A 190 16.22 12.30 8.86
CA LYS A 190 16.10 11.87 7.46
C LYS A 190 15.54 12.95 6.53
N LEU A 191 14.63 13.78 7.03
CA LEU A 191 13.96 14.80 6.21
C LEU A 191 14.58 16.18 6.36
N GLY A 192 15.39 16.43 7.41
CA GLY A 192 15.90 17.76 7.72
C GLY A 192 14.81 18.75 8.13
N ILE A 193 13.71 18.26 8.72
CA ILE A 193 12.55 19.04 9.17
C ILE A 193 12.18 18.68 10.61
N GLU A 194 11.26 19.43 11.21
CA GLU A 194 10.80 19.12 12.57
C GLU A 194 9.75 17.99 12.55
N ALA A 195 10.06 16.84 13.16
CA ALA A 195 9.05 15.83 13.46
C ALA A 195 8.73 15.82 14.96
N LEU A 196 7.50 16.21 15.31
CA LEU A 196 7.04 16.49 16.66
C LEU A 196 6.16 15.36 17.21
N PRO A 197 6.48 14.80 18.38
CA PRO A 197 5.56 13.92 19.09
C PRO A 197 4.41 14.74 19.69
N THR A 198 3.17 14.27 19.55
CA THR A 198 1.99 14.85 20.20
C THR A 198 1.43 13.94 21.28
N ASP A 199 0.63 14.50 22.19
CA ASP A 199 0.05 13.73 23.31
C ASP A 199 -1.25 13.01 22.95
N SER A 200 -1.86 13.37 21.81
CA SER A 200 -3.09 12.74 21.31
C SER A 200 -3.15 12.67 19.78
N SER A 201 -4.00 11.79 19.26
CA SER A 201 -4.33 11.71 17.84
C SER A 201 -4.90 13.03 17.31
N GLU A 202 -5.74 13.70 18.10
CA GLU A 202 -6.35 14.98 17.74
C GLU A 202 -5.30 16.06 17.48
N GLN A 203 -4.34 16.21 18.40
CA GLN A 203 -3.24 17.18 18.27
C GLN A 203 -2.34 16.92 17.06
N ALA A 204 -2.18 15.64 16.66
CA ALA A 204 -1.42 15.32 15.45
C ALA A 204 -2.15 15.80 14.19
N ILE A 205 -3.48 15.78 14.18
CA ILE A 205 -4.29 16.08 12.98
C ILE A 205 -4.69 17.55 12.88
N GLN A 206 -5.15 18.17 13.97
CA GLN A 206 -5.63 19.57 13.95
C GLN A 206 -4.56 20.53 13.42
N GLY A 207 -4.94 21.41 12.49
CA GLY A 207 -4.03 22.34 11.82
C GLY A 207 -2.97 21.71 10.91
N SER A 208 -3.10 20.44 10.53
CA SER A 208 -2.26 19.81 9.50
C SER A 208 -2.87 19.98 8.11
N ASP A 209 -2.05 20.14 7.07
CA ASP A 209 -2.53 20.19 5.69
C ASP A 209 -2.80 18.79 5.12
N ILE A 210 -2.04 17.80 5.60
CA ILE A 210 -2.20 16.38 5.24
C ILE A 210 -2.44 15.58 6.53
N ALA A 211 -3.53 14.82 6.58
CA ALA A 211 -3.89 13.94 7.69
C ALA A 211 -3.75 12.48 7.26
N ALA A 212 -2.81 11.75 7.87
CA ALA A 212 -2.50 10.38 7.50
C ALA A 212 -2.70 9.39 8.66
N SER A 213 -3.44 8.30 8.43
CA SER A 213 -3.49 7.15 9.33
C SER A 213 -2.62 6.00 8.80
N CYS A 214 -1.68 5.54 9.62
CA CYS A 214 -0.65 4.58 9.26
C CYS A 214 -0.49 3.50 10.36
N THR A 215 -1.60 2.93 10.80
CA THR A 215 -1.68 1.99 11.93
C THR A 215 -2.03 0.56 11.47
N ASN A 216 -2.03 -0.38 12.41
CA ASN A 216 -2.55 -1.74 12.20
C ASN A 216 -3.91 -1.98 12.87
N SER A 217 -4.60 -0.90 13.26
CA SER A 217 -5.92 -0.97 13.88
C SER A 217 -6.96 -1.60 12.95
N GLN A 218 -7.86 -2.42 13.48
CA GLN A 218 -9.05 -2.88 12.76
C GLN A 218 -10.27 -1.99 13.01
N GLU A 219 -10.08 -0.90 13.74
CA GLU A 219 -11.08 0.08 14.18
C GLU A 219 -10.61 1.51 13.86
N ALA A 220 -11.54 2.46 13.77
CA ALA A 220 -11.24 3.82 13.36
C ALA A 220 -10.30 4.53 14.34
N VAL A 221 -9.32 5.24 13.79
CA VAL A 221 -8.33 6.02 14.57
C VAL A 221 -8.26 7.48 14.13
N LEU A 222 -8.69 7.79 12.89
CA LEU A 222 -8.85 9.15 12.38
C LEU A 222 -10.31 9.57 12.52
N ASN A 223 -10.55 10.63 13.30
CA ASN A 223 -11.88 11.18 13.53
C ASN A 223 -12.14 12.36 12.58
N GLY A 224 -13.28 12.33 11.89
CA GLY A 224 -13.65 13.36 10.93
C GLY A 224 -13.83 14.75 11.53
N GLN A 225 -14.14 14.85 12.82
CA GLN A 225 -14.31 16.13 13.52
C GLN A 225 -13.02 16.95 13.57
N TRP A 226 -11.85 16.33 13.41
CA TRP A 226 -10.56 17.01 13.37
C TRP A 226 -10.20 17.54 11.97
N LEU A 227 -10.95 17.16 10.93
CA LEU A 227 -10.65 17.55 9.57
C LEU A 227 -11.12 18.98 9.30
N GLU A 228 -10.24 19.78 8.71
CA GLU A 228 -10.51 21.16 8.33
C GLU A 228 -10.63 21.29 6.80
N PRO A 229 -11.34 22.31 6.28
CA PRO A 229 -11.36 22.59 4.84
C PRO A 229 -9.95 22.67 4.25
N GLY A 230 -9.77 22.07 3.07
CA GLY A 230 -8.49 22.06 2.37
C GLY A 230 -7.52 20.96 2.78
N MET A 231 -7.84 20.12 3.76
CA MET A 231 -6.99 18.98 4.13
C MET A 231 -6.94 17.89 3.04
N HIS A 232 -5.83 17.16 2.97
CA HIS A 232 -5.73 15.90 2.24
C HIS A 232 -5.65 14.72 3.21
N VAL A 233 -6.53 13.74 3.04
CA VAL A 233 -6.60 12.54 3.86
C VAL A 233 -5.93 11.37 3.17
N ALA A 234 -4.98 10.74 3.85
CA ALA A 234 -4.31 9.52 3.42
C ALA A 234 -4.45 8.43 4.50
N HIS A 235 -4.43 7.16 4.10
CA HIS A 235 -4.62 6.04 5.02
C HIS A 235 -4.00 4.77 4.45
N VAL A 236 -3.64 3.83 5.33
CA VAL A 236 -3.20 2.49 4.91
C VAL A 236 -4.40 1.55 4.74
N SER A 237 -5.45 1.75 5.55
CA SER A 237 -6.66 0.92 5.55
C SER A 237 -7.90 1.75 5.81
N ASN A 238 -8.98 1.47 5.06
CA ASN A 238 -10.31 2.06 5.27
C ASN A 238 -10.85 1.89 6.69
N ARG A 239 -10.39 0.86 7.41
CA ARG A 239 -10.82 0.58 8.78
C ARG A 239 -10.37 1.67 9.75
N GLU A 240 -9.37 2.46 9.38
CA GLU A 240 -8.81 3.53 10.19
C GLU A 240 -9.65 4.81 10.16
N LEU A 241 -10.64 4.89 9.27
CA LEU A 241 -11.48 6.08 9.08
C LEU A 241 -12.86 5.88 9.72
N ASP A 242 -13.30 6.87 10.49
CA ASP A 242 -14.67 6.90 11.01
C ASP A 242 -15.68 7.39 9.96
N GLN A 243 -16.98 7.30 10.28
CA GLN A 243 -18.03 7.74 9.37
C GLN A 243 -18.03 9.26 9.11
N ALA A 244 -17.52 10.04 10.06
CA ALA A 244 -17.43 11.48 9.93
C ALA A 244 -16.36 11.87 8.90
N VAL A 245 -15.22 11.17 8.86
CA VAL A 245 -14.21 11.32 7.80
C VAL A 245 -14.87 11.11 6.45
N LEU A 246 -15.55 9.97 6.27
CA LEU A 246 -16.16 9.61 4.98
C LEU A 246 -17.20 10.62 4.51
N SER A 247 -17.97 11.18 5.44
CA SER A 247 -18.98 12.19 5.15
C SER A 247 -18.38 13.57 4.84
N ARG A 248 -17.17 13.87 5.32
CA ARG A 248 -16.51 15.17 5.12
C ARG A 248 -15.64 15.23 3.87
N ILE A 249 -15.25 14.10 3.30
CA ILE A 249 -14.55 14.09 2.01
C ILE A 249 -15.47 14.70 0.94
N THR A 250 -14.98 15.73 0.25
CA THR A 250 -15.71 16.43 -0.83
C THR A 250 -15.15 16.12 -2.21
N GLN A 251 -13.91 15.65 -2.30
CA GLN A 251 -13.26 15.30 -3.56
C GLN A 251 -12.45 14.01 -3.40
N VAL A 252 -12.64 13.07 -4.32
CA VAL A 252 -11.90 11.81 -4.36
C VAL A 252 -11.17 11.72 -5.69
N GLY A 253 -9.85 11.59 -5.61
CA GLY A 253 -9.02 11.34 -6.77
C GLY A 253 -8.76 9.86 -6.95
N TYR A 254 -8.69 9.42 -8.20
CA TYR A 254 -8.11 8.12 -8.56
C TYR A 254 -6.95 8.32 -9.54
N LEU A 255 -5.89 7.54 -9.38
CA LEU A 255 -4.76 7.53 -10.30
C LEU A 255 -5.16 6.85 -11.60
N VAL A 256 -5.71 5.63 -11.58
CA VAL A 256 -6.13 4.94 -12.81
C VAL A 256 -7.49 4.29 -12.63
N PHE A 257 -8.39 4.58 -13.55
CA PHE A 257 -9.77 4.09 -13.51
C PHE A 257 -10.05 3.21 -14.71
N LYS A 258 -10.37 1.94 -14.43
CA LYS A 258 -11.07 1.07 -15.36
C LYS A 258 -12.27 0.55 -14.59
N GLU A 259 -13.43 1.13 -14.85
CA GLU A 259 -14.71 0.72 -14.26
C GLU A 259 -15.21 -0.58 -14.91
N GLU A 260 -14.35 -1.61 -14.90
CA GLU A 260 -14.73 -2.94 -15.32
C GLU A 260 -15.01 -3.76 -14.05
N PRO A 261 -16.29 -3.99 -13.71
CA PRO A 261 -16.60 -4.88 -12.60
C PRO A 261 -15.98 -6.24 -12.88
N LEU A 262 -15.46 -6.90 -11.83
CA LEU A 262 -15.00 -8.28 -11.95
C LEU A 262 -16.15 -9.15 -12.47
N LYS A 263 -16.10 -9.57 -13.73
CA LYS A 263 -17.10 -10.45 -14.35
C LYS A 263 -16.67 -11.90 -14.11
N LEU A 264 -17.16 -12.49 -13.02
CA LEU A 264 -17.05 -13.93 -12.77
C LEU A 264 -18.23 -14.62 -13.46
N SER A 265 -18.02 -15.19 -14.65
CA SER A 265 -19.11 -15.83 -15.41
C SER A 265 -18.98 -17.35 -15.52
N ALA A 266 -17.90 -17.97 -15.03
CA ALA A 266 -17.66 -19.39 -15.31
C ALA A 266 -16.87 -20.21 -14.28
N PHE A 267 -16.31 -19.61 -13.22
CA PHE A 267 -15.56 -20.35 -12.21
C PHE A 267 -15.80 -19.77 -10.82
N ALA A 268 -16.61 -20.46 -10.02
CA ALA A 268 -16.61 -20.32 -8.57
C ALA A 268 -16.27 -21.70 -8.02
N ASP A 269 -15.01 -21.87 -7.62
CA ASP A 269 -14.54 -23.09 -6.97
C ASP A 269 -15.10 -23.21 -5.56
N ASP A 270 -15.06 -24.43 -5.02
CA ASP A 270 -15.34 -24.67 -3.61
C ASP A 270 -14.44 -23.79 -2.72
N ASN A 271 -15.05 -23.17 -1.71
CA ASN A 271 -14.37 -22.35 -0.69
C ASN A 271 -13.85 -20.97 -1.15
N PHE A 272 -14.22 -20.52 -2.35
CA PHE A 272 -14.00 -19.13 -2.77
C PHE A 272 -14.94 -18.16 -2.03
N GLU A 273 -14.37 -17.14 -1.38
CA GLU A 273 -15.13 -16.10 -0.69
C GLU A 273 -14.42 -14.73 -0.77
N LEU A 274 -15.18 -13.64 -0.71
CA LEU A 274 -14.61 -12.31 -0.40
C LEU A 274 -14.41 -12.18 1.12
N ARG A 275 -13.15 -12.11 1.57
CA ARG A 275 -12.77 -12.05 3.00
C ARG A 275 -11.73 -10.98 3.25
N ALA A 276 -11.86 -10.27 4.37
CA ALA A 276 -11.02 -9.11 4.69
C ALA A 276 -10.87 -8.05 3.56
N GLY A 277 -11.81 -8.00 2.60
CA GLY A 277 -11.76 -7.08 1.45
C GLY A 277 -10.92 -7.56 0.26
N VAL A 278 -10.56 -8.84 0.22
CA VAL A 278 -9.81 -9.47 -0.89
C VAL A 278 -10.48 -10.77 -1.33
N MET A 279 -10.09 -11.26 -2.51
CA MET A 279 -10.45 -12.60 -2.95
C MET A 279 -9.69 -13.63 -2.12
N ALA A 280 -10.41 -14.63 -1.60
CA ALA A 280 -9.81 -15.63 -0.74
C ALA A 280 -10.34 -17.04 -1.03
N TYR A 281 -9.47 -18.01 -0.82
CA TYR A 281 -9.79 -19.43 -0.75
C TYR A 281 -9.49 -19.91 0.67
N ILE A 282 -10.47 -20.51 1.34
CA ILE A 282 -10.36 -20.82 2.77
C ILE A 282 -10.54 -22.32 3.03
N ALA A 283 -9.48 -23.00 3.44
CA ALA A 283 -9.55 -24.35 3.97
C ALA A 283 -10.10 -24.39 5.41
N GLY A 284 -10.48 -25.57 5.87
CA GLY A 284 -11.04 -25.80 7.22
C GLY A 284 -12.55 -26.02 7.22
N GLN A 285 -13.09 -26.38 8.38
CA GLN A 285 -14.51 -26.59 8.62
C GLN A 285 -15.24 -25.24 8.84
N PRO A 286 -16.57 -25.16 8.66
CA PRO A 286 -17.33 -23.91 8.78
C PRO A 286 -17.04 -23.08 10.06
N PRO A 287 -16.93 -23.67 11.27
CA PRO A 287 -16.59 -22.91 12.48
C PRO A 287 -15.21 -22.25 12.44
N GLU A 288 -14.23 -22.89 11.79
CA GLU A 288 -12.88 -22.34 11.63
C GLU A 288 -12.89 -21.16 10.65
N ARG A 289 -13.60 -21.31 9.53
CA ARG A 289 -13.73 -20.24 8.52
C ARG A 289 -14.39 -18.97 9.07
N GLN A 290 -15.28 -19.11 10.04
CA GLN A 290 -15.97 -17.98 10.68
C GLN A 290 -15.06 -17.12 11.57
N LYS A 291 -13.90 -17.65 12.00
CA LYS A 291 -12.93 -16.87 12.80
C LYS A 291 -12.23 -15.78 11.98
N ILE A 292 -12.13 -15.96 10.66
CA ILE A 292 -11.55 -14.97 9.75
C ILE A 292 -12.53 -13.79 9.59
N PRO A 293 -12.11 -12.54 9.88
CA PRO A 293 -13.00 -11.39 9.77
C PRO A 293 -13.59 -11.24 8.36
N LYS A 294 -14.90 -11.02 8.30
CA LYS A 294 -15.58 -10.64 7.06
C LYS A 294 -15.09 -9.28 6.55
N ALA A 295 -15.30 -9.03 5.26
CA ALA A 295 -15.24 -7.66 4.74
C ALA A 295 -16.30 -6.82 5.46
N ARG A 296 -16.03 -5.53 5.69
CA ARG A 296 -16.99 -4.64 6.35
C ARG A 296 -18.11 -4.34 5.35
N GLU A 297 -19.27 -4.96 5.51
CA GLU A 297 -20.43 -4.73 4.66
C GLU A 297 -20.82 -3.24 4.66
N GLY A 298 -21.10 -2.68 3.49
CA GLY A 298 -21.79 -1.39 3.31
C GLY A 298 -21.11 -0.09 3.80
N SER A 299 -19.85 -0.14 4.24
CA SER A 299 -19.34 0.91 5.17
C SER A 299 -18.42 1.99 4.59
N PHE A 300 -17.88 1.81 3.38
CA PHE A 300 -17.00 2.82 2.77
C PHE A 300 -17.72 3.51 1.61
N ARG A 301 -18.67 4.36 1.96
CA ARG A 301 -19.35 5.27 1.04
C ARG A 301 -18.86 6.68 1.32
N LEU A 302 -18.62 7.44 0.26
CA LEU A 302 -18.17 8.83 0.31
C LEU A 302 -19.31 9.69 -0.24
N PRO A 303 -20.39 9.91 0.55
CA PRO A 303 -21.69 10.36 0.04
C PRO A 303 -21.67 11.77 -0.55
N ASN A 304 -20.72 12.59 -0.10
CA ASN A 304 -20.60 14.00 -0.49
C ASN A 304 -19.44 14.25 -1.46
N ALA A 305 -18.74 13.18 -1.89
CA ALA A 305 -17.54 13.32 -2.69
C ALA A 305 -17.86 13.34 -4.19
N ARG A 306 -17.27 14.31 -4.88
CA ARG A 306 -17.08 14.25 -6.32
C ARG A 306 -15.87 13.35 -6.63
N TRP A 307 -15.91 12.66 -7.75
CA TRP A 307 -14.86 11.70 -8.15
C TRP A 307 -14.21 12.14 -9.45
N ALA A 308 -12.88 12.26 -9.47
CA ALA A 308 -12.15 12.69 -10.64
C ALA A 308 -10.83 11.91 -10.83
N PRO A 309 -10.34 11.78 -12.09
CA PRO A 309 -8.99 11.32 -12.31
C PRO A 309 -8.01 12.33 -11.71
N CYS A 310 -6.90 11.85 -11.14
CA CYS A 310 -5.80 12.72 -10.74
C CYS A 310 -5.05 13.26 -11.97
N VAL A 311 -4.98 12.46 -13.04
CA VAL A 311 -4.27 12.76 -14.28
C VAL A 311 -5.03 12.20 -15.48
N ASP A 312 -4.97 12.93 -16.59
CA ASP A 312 -5.28 12.42 -17.91
C ASP A 312 -4.03 11.74 -18.51
N TRP A 313 -4.00 10.41 -18.52
CA TRP A 313 -2.82 9.65 -18.93
C TRP A 313 -2.48 9.75 -20.43
N ALA A 314 -3.41 10.20 -21.26
CA ALA A 314 -3.16 10.40 -22.68
C ALA A 314 -2.38 11.70 -22.94
N THR A 315 -2.61 12.72 -22.11
CA THR A 315 -2.01 14.06 -22.28
C THR A 315 -1.03 14.44 -21.17
N ASP A 316 -0.88 13.60 -20.14
CA ASP A 316 -0.21 13.91 -18.87
C ASP A 316 -0.76 15.15 -18.14
N THR A 317 -2.01 15.57 -18.45
CA THR A 317 -2.61 16.76 -17.84
C THR A 317 -3.10 16.45 -16.42
N PRO A 318 -2.61 17.15 -15.38
CA PRO A 318 -3.14 17.03 -14.02
C PRO A 318 -4.59 17.53 -13.92
N ARG A 319 -5.44 16.82 -13.19
CA ARG A 319 -6.84 17.21 -12.92
C ARG A 319 -7.12 17.36 -11.42
N GLY A 320 -6.55 16.48 -10.60
CA GLY A 320 -6.34 16.68 -9.16
C GLY A 320 -7.48 17.30 -8.33
N ARG A 321 -7.08 18.21 -7.43
CA ARG A 321 -7.97 19.03 -6.59
C ARG A 321 -8.68 20.11 -7.41
N GLU A 322 -9.98 20.30 -7.16
CA GLU A 322 -10.81 21.31 -7.85
C GLU A 322 -10.98 22.61 -7.03
N SER A 323 -11.00 22.52 -5.69
CA SER A 323 -11.13 23.67 -4.79
C SER A 323 -10.13 23.62 -3.63
N GLU A 324 -9.62 24.79 -3.22
CA GLU A 324 -8.76 24.94 -2.03
C GLU A 324 -9.49 24.54 -0.74
N ALA A 325 -10.82 24.62 -0.71
CA ALA A 325 -11.61 24.19 0.44
C ALA A 325 -11.87 22.68 0.48
N ASP A 326 -11.59 21.95 -0.61
CA ASP A 326 -11.92 20.52 -0.67
C ASP A 326 -11.18 19.72 0.39
N ILE A 327 -11.89 18.80 1.03
CA ILE A 327 -11.25 17.74 1.82
C ILE A 327 -11.11 16.56 0.88
N THR A 328 -9.87 16.20 0.59
CA THR A 328 -9.54 15.28 -0.51
C THR A 328 -9.08 13.92 -0.01
N LEU A 329 -9.25 12.86 -0.81
CA LEU A 329 -8.78 11.51 -0.51
C LEU A 329 -8.42 10.75 -1.80
N LEU A 330 -7.39 9.90 -1.75
CA LEU A 330 -7.03 9.02 -2.88
C LEU A 330 -7.73 7.65 -2.78
N ALA A 331 -8.40 7.25 -3.86
CA ALA A 331 -9.20 6.02 -3.95
C ALA A 331 -8.38 4.73 -3.98
N GLU A 332 -7.18 4.71 -4.57
CA GLU A 332 -6.36 3.49 -4.70
C GLU A 332 -5.82 2.96 -3.38
N LEU A 333 -5.66 3.83 -2.39
CA LEU A 333 -5.39 3.43 -1.00
C LEU A 333 -6.67 3.00 -0.30
N ALA A 334 -7.81 3.56 -0.74
CA ALA A 334 -9.11 3.25 -0.20
C ALA A 334 -9.76 2.00 -0.80
N ASN A 335 -9.19 1.36 -1.82
CA ASN A 335 -9.80 0.25 -2.56
C ASN A 335 -11.31 0.49 -2.85
N THR A 336 -11.73 1.72 -3.15
CA THR A 336 -13.16 2.07 -3.26
C THR A 336 -13.45 2.71 -4.61
N PHE A 337 -14.54 2.29 -5.25
CA PHE A 337 -15.05 2.89 -6.47
C PHE A 337 -16.30 3.75 -6.21
N PRO A 338 -16.65 4.68 -7.14
CA PRO A 338 -17.89 5.47 -7.06
C PRO A 338 -19.15 4.60 -6.90
N SER A 339 -19.15 3.42 -7.52
CA SER A 339 -20.22 2.41 -7.41
C SER A 339 -20.33 1.75 -6.03
N GLY A 340 -19.40 2.03 -5.11
CA GLY A 340 -19.28 1.36 -3.81
C GLY A 340 -18.65 -0.04 -3.90
N LEU A 341 -18.20 -0.48 -5.09
CA LEU A 341 -17.46 -1.71 -5.27
C LEU A 341 -16.02 -1.54 -4.77
N ALA A 342 -15.45 -2.62 -4.23
CA ALA A 342 -14.06 -2.62 -3.80
C ALA A 342 -13.11 -2.84 -5.00
N SER A 343 -12.14 -1.94 -5.18
CA SER A 343 -11.04 -2.17 -6.13
C SER A 343 -10.09 -3.20 -5.56
N CYS A 344 -9.75 -4.22 -6.35
CA CYS A 344 -8.72 -5.16 -5.94
C CYS A 344 -7.29 -4.57 -5.99
N GLY A 345 -7.16 -3.25 -6.18
CA GLY A 345 -5.93 -2.47 -6.15
C GLY A 345 -4.96 -2.72 -7.32
N ILE A 346 -4.17 -1.73 -7.67
CA ILE A 346 -3.13 -1.77 -8.72
C ILE A 346 -1.82 -2.43 -8.27
N GLN A 347 -1.83 -3.14 -7.12
CA GLN A 347 -0.66 -3.61 -6.38
C GLN A 347 0.37 -4.35 -7.26
N GLY A 348 -0.09 -5.23 -8.14
CA GLY A 348 0.79 -5.95 -9.06
C GLY A 348 1.64 -5.04 -9.95
N VAL A 349 1.01 -4.02 -10.57
CA VAL A 349 1.73 -3.02 -11.38
C VAL A 349 2.67 -2.20 -10.51
N GLN A 350 2.26 -1.86 -9.28
CA GLN A 350 3.12 -1.13 -8.34
C GLN A 350 4.38 -1.94 -8.00
N PHE A 351 4.24 -3.24 -7.76
CA PHE A 351 5.37 -4.13 -7.53
C PHE A 351 6.25 -4.27 -8.76
N ALA A 352 5.68 -4.53 -9.95
CA ALA A 352 6.44 -4.60 -11.19
C ALA A 352 7.28 -3.34 -11.44
N SER A 353 6.72 -2.17 -11.16
CA SER A 353 7.37 -0.88 -11.37
C SER A 353 8.49 -0.61 -10.35
N VAL A 354 8.18 -0.69 -9.06
CA VAL A 354 9.14 -0.34 -8.01
C VAL A 354 10.21 -1.42 -7.82
N ALA A 355 9.84 -2.70 -7.93
CA ALA A 355 10.83 -3.79 -7.90
C ALA A 355 11.74 -3.75 -9.15
N GLY A 356 11.18 -3.44 -10.32
CA GLY A 356 11.96 -3.18 -11.53
C GLY A 356 13.01 -2.09 -11.33
N LYS A 357 12.60 -0.93 -10.80
CA LYS A 357 13.52 0.17 -10.47
C LYS A 357 14.56 -0.25 -9.43
N GLY A 358 14.16 -1.01 -8.40
CA GLY A 358 15.06 -1.53 -7.37
C GLY A 358 16.13 -2.45 -7.96
N TYR A 359 15.75 -3.35 -8.86
CA TYR A 359 16.67 -4.23 -9.58
C TYR A 359 17.66 -3.42 -10.44
N GLU A 360 17.18 -2.48 -11.25
CA GLU A 360 18.03 -1.64 -12.12
C GLU A 360 19.11 -0.90 -11.31
N ARG A 361 18.71 -0.31 -10.18
CA ARG A 361 19.63 0.41 -9.31
C ARG A 361 20.60 -0.53 -8.60
N ALA A 362 20.11 -1.66 -8.09
CA ALA A 362 20.97 -2.68 -7.49
C ALA A 362 22.04 -3.18 -8.47
N VAL A 363 21.69 -3.42 -9.74
CA VAL A 363 22.65 -3.76 -10.80
C VAL A 363 23.69 -2.66 -10.98
N SER A 364 23.26 -1.40 -11.09
CA SER A 364 24.18 -0.26 -11.28
C SER A 364 25.14 -0.05 -10.11
N MET A 365 24.73 -0.45 -8.91
CA MET A 365 25.50 -0.32 -7.66
C MET A 365 26.28 -1.59 -7.31
N GLY A 366 26.14 -2.67 -8.08
CA GLY A 366 26.78 -3.96 -7.80
C GLY A 366 26.28 -4.65 -6.52
N LEU A 367 25.02 -4.43 -6.14
CA LEU A 367 24.39 -5.00 -4.94
C LEU A 367 23.80 -6.39 -5.19
N GLY A 368 23.57 -7.13 -4.10
CA GLY A 368 22.93 -8.45 -4.12
C GLY A 368 23.88 -9.62 -4.37
N ILE A 369 23.36 -10.82 -4.12
CA ILE A 369 24.06 -12.08 -4.34
C ILE A 369 23.73 -12.58 -5.75
N LYS A 370 24.76 -12.92 -6.52
CA LYS A 370 24.59 -13.46 -7.88
C LYS A 370 24.34 -14.96 -7.84
N LEU A 371 23.22 -15.39 -8.39
CA LEU A 371 22.84 -16.79 -8.58
C LEU A 371 22.93 -17.16 -10.07
N ASP A 372 23.45 -18.34 -10.35
CA ASP A 372 23.56 -18.83 -11.72
C ASP A 372 22.18 -19.19 -12.27
N HIS A 373 21.83 -18.63 -13.43
CA HIS A 373 20.56 -18.85 -14.13
C HIS A 373 20.28 -20.34 -14.41
N LYS A 374 21.32 -21.17 -14.58
CA LYS A 374 21.15 -22.61 -14.83
C LYS A 374 20.39 -23.34 -13.72
N HIS A 375 20.37 -22.80 -12.50
CA HIS A 375 19.60 -23.39 -11.39
C HIS A 375 18.09 -23.18 -11.51
N PHE A 376 17.65 -22.34 -12.44
CA PHE A 376 16.25 -21.99 -12.66
C PHE A 376 15.73 -22.43 -14.03
N LEU A 377 16.56 -23.15 -14.79
CA LEU A 377 16.22 -23.68 -16.11
C LEU A 377 16.29 -25.21 -16.05
N GLN A 378 15.47 -25.86 -16.86
CA GLN A 378 15.43 -27.31 -16.97
C GLN A 378 15.31 -27.70 -18.45
N ASP A 379 16.00 -28.77 -18.82
CA ASP A 379 15.83 -29.41 -20.12
C ASP A 379 14.64 -30.37 -20.03
N ILE A 380 13.63 -30.13 -20.87
CA ILE A 380 12.49 -31.05 -21.02
C ILE A 380 12.71 -31.80 -22.33
N PRO A 381 12.97 -33.12 -22.31
CA PRO A 381 13.04 -33.90 -23.54
C PRO A 381 11.71 -33.78 -24.30
N THR A 382 11.76 -33.31 -25.56
CA THR A 382 10.58 -33.16 -26.43
C THR A 382 10.35 -34.39 -27.29
#